data_AF-J3A6P8-F1
#
_entry.id   AF-J3A6P8-F1
#
_cell.length_a   1.000
_cell.length_b   1.000
_cell.length_c   1.000
_cell.angle_alpha   90.00
_cell.angle_beta   90.00
_cell.angle_gamma   90.00
#
_symmetry.space_group_name_H-M   'P 1'
#
loop_
_entity.id
_entity.type
_entity.pdbx_description
1 polymer ?
#
loop_
_entity_poly.entity_id
_entity_poly.type
_entity_poly.pdbx_seq_one_letter_code
_entity_poly.pdbx_strand_id
1 'polypeptide(L)'
;MDREHLIKARDGAKAAADRFRPVTVTYEAEYPLQVVQMDHTLVDIIIVDEYFRKPLGRPTLTLQIDVATRVIPGFYISLEKPSATSVGMAIRHAVLPKDAWLTERELTFAWPIFGLPDILHLDNASEFHSRALSRGCQQFGIDLHYRPPRTPHFGGHIERLIGTTIGEVNLLPGTTFSNIQNKGDFDAEGEACMTLKEFERWFALQVGIYHGTIHRALGVPPMTAWRDDQTKRTEPLRLPADQQRFLFDFLPFEMRRVRRDGIKLFHLVYWHGALTTLVANGVHKFPIKYNPLNLSAIYLELPGGEHVIVPLRDKRRPAITKFEHDYALRALRERGRGAVDEQVLFEMVSTQRSIGLAAVTKTRGARRTTQRLVDALIRGEPPTVHLEAREANEQLAAPNLDWPVVPFAIEERS
;
A
#
# COMPACT_ATOMS: atom_id res chain seq x y z
N MET A 1 -46.64 7.83 15.54
CA MET A 1 -45.77 8.27 14.43
C MET A 1 -44.56 7.37 14.40
N ASP A 2 -44.36 6.70 13.28
CA ASP A 2 -43.34 5.67 13.09
C ASP A 2 -41.93 6.29 13.11
N ARG A 3 -41.04 5.72 13.95
CA ARG A 3 -39.70 6.26 14.23
C ARG A 3 -38.82 6.25 12.98
N GLU A 4 -39.09 5.32 12.07
CA GLU A 4 -38.45 5.21 10.76
C GLU A 4 -38.83 6.38 9.84
N HIS A 5 -40.10 6.76 9.81
CA HIS A 5 -40.59 7.90 9.03
C HIS A 5 -40.00 9.24 9.51
N LEU A 6 -39.83 9.42 10.82
CA LEU A 6 -39.21 10.63 11.38
C LEU A 6 -37.72 10.74 11.03
N ILE A 7 -36.97 9.64 11.06
CA ILE A 7 -35.55 9.62 10.68
C ILE A 7 -35.39 9.75 9.16
N LYS A 8 -36.29 9.15 8.37
CA LYS A 8 -36.31 9.29 6.90
C LYS A 8 -36.53 10.74 6.47
N ALA A 9 -37.39 11.47 7.19
CA ALA A 9 -37.67 12.87 6.93
C ALA A 9 -36.53 13.80 7.40
N ARG A 10 -35.82 13.46 8.48
CA ARG A 10 -34.76 14.31 9.06
C ARG A 10 -33.37 14.06 8.48
N ASP A 11 -32.99 12.79 8.36
CA ASP A 11 -31.63 12.34 8.06
C ASP A 11 -31.55 11.61 6.69
N GLY A 12 -32.69 11.49 5.99
CA GLY A 12 -32.80 10.92 4.65
C GLY A 12 -33.11 9.42 4.62
N ALA A 13 -33.59 8.94 3.48
CA ALA A 13 -34.01 7.55 3.29
C ALA A 13 -32.87 6.53 3.48
N LYS A 14 -31.62 6.93 3.21
CA LYS A 14 -30.43 6.10 3.44
C LYS A 14 -30.15 5.90 4.93
N ALA A 15 -30.19 6.96 5.73
CA ALA A 15 -29.96 6.89 7.18
C ALA A 15 -31.06 6.12 7.93
N ALA A 16 -32.32 6.22 7.45
CA ALA A 16 -33.41 5.39 7.96
C ALA A 16 -33.22 3.91 7.59
N ALA A 17 -32.87 3.62 6.33
CA ALA A 17 -32.61 2.25 5.89
C ALA A 17 -31.42 1.60 6.64
N ASP A 18 -30.32 2.32 6.85
CA ASP A 18 -29.16 1.81 7.60
C ASP A 18 -29.49 1.51 9.07
N ARG A 19 -30.48 2.22 9.64
CA ARG A 19 -30.83 2.12 11.07
C ARG A 19 -31.95 1.11 11.38
N PHE A 20 -32.87 0.87 10.45
CA PHE A 20 -34.05 0.04 10.67
C PHE A 20 -34.11 -1.23 9.82
N ARG A 21 -33.24 -1.39 8.81
CA ARG A 21 -33.22 -2.61 7.99
C ARG A 21 -32.60 -3.79 8.78
N PRO A 22 -33.29 -4.94 8.91
CA PRO A 22 -32.74 -6.13 9.55
C PRO A 22 -31.50 -6.62 8.80
N VAL A 23 -30.37 -6.73 9.50
CA VAL A 23 -29.13 -7.30 8.96
C VAL A 23 -29.32 -8.79 8.80
N THR A 24 -29.52 -9.27 7.57
CA THR A 24 -29.92 -10.67 7.30
C THR A 24 -28.79 -11.55 6.76
N VAL A 25 -27.61 -10.98 6.46
CA VAL A 25 -26.44 -11.73 6.00
C VAL A 25 -25.20 -11.21 6.73
N THR A 26 -24.72 -11.97 7.71
CA THR A 26 -23.39 -11.77 8.31
C THR A 26 -22.36 -12.46 7.43
N TYR A 27 -21.35 -11.71 6.99
CA TYR A 27 -20.21 -12.30 6.29
C TYR A 27 -19.29 -12.89 7.37
N GLU A 28 -19.44 -14.17 7.64
CA GLU A 28 -18.77 -14.85 8.74
C GLU A 28 -17.49 -15.57 8.27
N ALA A 29 -16.56 -15.71 9.21
CA ALA A 29 -15.34 -16.48 9.04
C ALA A 29 -15.19 -17.39 10.26
N GLU A 30 -14.80 -18.63 10.02
CA GLU A 30 -14.75 -19.72 10.98
C GLU A 30 -13.37 -19.86 11.65
N TYR A 31 -12.31 -19.44 10.94
CA TYR A 31 -10.94 -19.58 11.40
C TYR A 31 -10.06 -18.38 10.99
N PRO A 32 -8.90 -18.19 11.66
CA PRO A 32 -8.04 -17.04 11.41
C PRO A 32 -7.46 -17.05 9.99
N LEU A 33 -7.44 -15.87 9.37
CA LEU A 33 -7.03 -15.62 7.99
C LEU A 33 -7.89 -16.34 6.94
N GLN A 34 -9.08 -16.83 7.28
CA GLN A 34 -10.03 -17.25 6.25
C GLN A 34 -10.48 -16.05 5.42
N VAL A 35 -10.90 -14.97 6.10
CA VAL A 35 -11.33 -13.74 5.46
C VAL A 35 -10.65 -12.56 6.13
N VAL A 36 -9.92 -11.79 5.33
CA VAL A 36 -9.41 -10.47 5.73
C VAL A 36 -10.17 -9.40 4.96
N GLN A 37 -10.70 -8.41 5.67
CA GLN A 37 -11.28 -7.22 5.06
C GLN A 37 -10.23 -6.12 4.97
N MET A 38 -10.21 -5.36 3.88
CA MET A 38 -9.35 -4.17 3.71
C MET A 38 -10.18 -2.96 3.29
N ASP A 39 -9.80 -1.79 3.81
CA ASP A 39 -10.45 -0.52 3.50
C ASP A 39 -9.46 0.64 3.70
N HIS A 40 -9.77 1.78 3.08
CA HIS A 40 -9.01 3.02 3.17
C HIS A 40 -9.82 4.08 3.92
N THR A 41 -9.18 4.82 4.82
CA THR A 41 -9.79 5.96 5.48
C THR A 41 -8.83 7.13 5.59
N LEU A 42 -9.35 8.35 5.44
CA LEU A 42 -8.58 9.55 5.71
C LEU A 42 -8.59 9.79 7.24
N VAL A 43 -7.44 9.70 7.88
CA VAL A 43 -7.36 9.86 9.33
C VAL A 43 -7.62 11.31 9.72
N ASP A 44 -8.42 11.54 10.76
CA ASP A 44 -8.76 12.88 11.28
C ASP A 44 -7.61 13.50 12.10
N ILE A 45 -6.37 13.45 11.62
CA ILE A 45 -5.20 14.09 12.26
C ILE A 45 -4.36 14.86 11.25
N ILE A 46 -3.88 16.04 11.63
CA ILE A 46 -2.92 16.80 10.84
C ILE A 46 -1.50 16.38 11.20
N ILE A 47 -0.81 15.79 10.22
CA ILE A 47 0.61 15.45 10.34
C ILE A 47 1.47 16.68 10.07
N VAL A 48 2.56 16.84 10.83
CA VAL A 48 3.59 17.85 10.60
C VAL A 48 4.82 17.30 9.89
N ASP A 49 5.62 18.17 9.28
CA ASP A 49 6.88 17.77 8.65
C ASP A 49 7.99 17.48 9.68
N GLU A 50 8.93 16.62 9.32
CA GLU A 50 9.98 16.16 10.25
C GLU A 50 10.95 17.27 10.67
N TYR A 51 11.15 18.31 9.84
CA TYR A 51 12.21 19.30 10.04
C TYR A 51 11.73 20.57 10.73
N PHE A 52 10.65 21.17 10.23
CA PHE A 52 10.11 22.45 10.69
C PHE A 52 8.91 22.28 11.63
N ARG A 53 8.41 21.05 11.82
CA ARG A 53 7.22 20.73 12.62
C ARG A 53 5.99 21.56 12.22
N LYS A 54 5.85 21.87 10.92
CA LYS A 54 4.71 22.61 10.39
C LYS A 54 3.67 21.66 9.77
N PRO A 55 2.37 22.00 9.84
CA PRO A 55 1.30 21.21 9.25
C PRO A 55 1.54 20.83 7.78
N LEU A 56 1.32 19.56 7.46
CA LEU A 56 1.33 18.99 6.11
C LEU A 56 -0.08 18.67 5.64
N GLY A 57 -0.86 17.96 6.46
CA GLY A 57 -2.20 17.51 6.13
C GLY A 57 -2.50 16.14 6.69
N ARG A 58 -3.67 15.62 6.29
CA ARG A 58 -4.19 14.35 6.78
C ARG A 58 -3.62 13.17 6.00
N PRO A 59 -3.21 12.08 6.69
CA PRO A 59 -2.74 10.86 6.07
C PRO A 59 -3.92 9.93 5.76
N THR A 60 -3.73 9.09 4.75
CA THR A 60 -4.60 7.96 4.43
C THR A 60 -4.09 6.72 5.17
N LEU A 61 -4.97 6.05 5.90
CA LEU A 61 -4.76 4.74 6.51
C LEU A 61 -5.41 3.66 5.63
N THR A 62 -4.62 2.68 5.20
CA THR A 62 -5.10 1.41 4.64
C THR A 62 -5.07 0.38 5.76
N LEU A 63 -6.22 -0.11 6.18
CA LEU A 63 -6.33 -1.00 7.34
C LEU A 63 -6.83 -2.38 6.92
N GLN A 64 -6.37 -3.43 7.58
CA GLN A 64 -6.88 -4.78 7.43
C GLN A 64 -7.41 -5.33 8.74
N ILE A 65 -8.49 -6.11 8.69
CA ILE A 65 -9.05 -6.81 9.84
C ILE A 65 -9.38 -8.26 9.47
N ASP A 66 -9.00 -9.18 10.35
CA ASP A 66 -9.41 -10.58 10.27
C ASP A 66 -10.86 -10.73 10.74
N VAL A 67 -11.71 -11.39 9.95
CA VAL A 67 -13.14 -11.50 10.28
C VAL A 67 -13.39 -12.49 11.41
N ALA A 68 -12.64 -13.58 11.54
CA ALA A 68 -12.92 -14.56 12.60
C ALA A 68 -12.57 -13.99 13.98
N THR A 69 -11.37 -13.41 14.09
CA THR A 69 -10.73 -13.09 15.38
C THR A 69 -10.67 -11.61 15.68
N ARG A 70 -11.07 -10.76 14.72
CA ARG A 70 -11.02 -9.29 14.80
C ARG A 70 -9.63 -8.70 14.98
N VAL A 71 -8.56 -9.50 14.89
CA VAL A 71 -7.21 -8.94 14.91
C VAL A 71 -6.98 -8.06 13.69
N ILE A 72 -5.93 -7.24 13.77
CA ILE A 72 -5.44 -6.39 12.70
C ILE A 72 -4.18 -7.06 12.18
N PRO A 73 -4.22 -7.72 11.00
CA PRO A 73 -3.03 -8.37 10.45
C PRO A 73 -1.97 -7.34 10.04
N GLY A 74 -2.42 -6.21 9.48
CA GLY A 74 -1.52 -5.14 9.08
C GLY A 74 -2.22 -3.89 8.60
N PHE A 75 -1.42 -2.86 8.35
CA PHE A 75 -1.89 -1.57 7.86
C PHE A 75 -0.80 -0.88 7.04
N TYR A 76 -1.17 0.19 6.34
CA TYR A 76 -0.23 1.10 5.69
C TYR A 76 -0.74 2.55 5.80
N ILE A 77 0.07 3.44 6.38
CA ILE A 77 -0.26 4.87 6.51
C ILE A 77 0.59 5.68 5.53
N SER A 78 -0.02 6.57 4.75
CA SER A 78 0.72 7.44 3.84
C SER A 78 0.07 8.81 3.65
N LEU A 79 0.86 9.80 3.26
CA LEU A 79 0.35 11.12 2.84
C LEU A 79 -0.16 11.13 1.38
N GLU A 80 -0.02 10.00 0.70
CA GLU A 80 -0.49 9.72 -0.66
C GLU A 80 -1.97 9.34 -0.68
N LYS A 81 -2.59 9.43 -1.86
CA LYS A 81 -3.91 8.86 -2.08
C LYS A 81 -3.81 7.32 -2.16
N PRO A 82 -4.91 6.59 -1.87
CA PRO A 82 -5.00 5.17 -2.17
C PRO A 82 -4.55 4.85 -3.60
N SER A 83 -3.84 3.74 -3.76
CA SER A 83 -3.30 3.24 -5.03
C SER A 83 -3.03 1.74 -4.92
N ALA A 84 -2.83 1.07 -6.07
CA ALA A 84 -2.39 -0.33 -6.09
C ALA A 84 -1.15 -0.56 -5.21
N THR A 85 -0.21 0.39 -5.18
CA THR A 85 0.98 0.32 -4.34
C THR A 85 0.65 0.38 -2.85
N SER A 86 -0.25 1.27 -2.41
CA SER A 86 -0.63 1.31 -0.98
C SER A 86 -1.34 0.03 -0.55
N VAL A 87 -2.14 -0.56 -1.43
CA VAL A 87 -2.77 -1.87 -1.21
C VAL A 87 -1.70 -2.96 -1.08
N GLY A 88 -0.77 -3.05 -2.02
CA GLY A 88 0.34 -4.02 -1.96
C GLY A 88 1.21 -3.87 -0.72
N MET A 89 1.50 -2.63 -0.28
CA MET A 89 2.24 -2.36 0.96
C MET A 89 1.47 -2.81 2.21
N ALA A 90 0.15 -2.59 2.24
CA ALA A 90 -0.68 -3.08 3.34
C ALA A 90 -0.70 -4.62 3.37
N ILE A 91 -0.89 -5.28 2.22
CA ILE A 91 -0.88 -6.75 2.11
C ILE A 91 0.48 -7.30 2.58
N ARG A 92 1.60 -6.71 2.14
CA ARG A 92 2.94 -7.07 2.62
C ARG A 92 3.04 -7.02 4.14
N HIS A 93 2.57 -5.94 4.75
CA HIS A 93 2.62 -5.78 6.21
C HIS A 93 1.71 -6.79 6.95
N ALA A 94 0.59 -7.18 6.35
CA ALA A 94 -0.28 -8.22 6.89
C ALA A 94 0.35 -9.62 6.82
N VAL A 95 0.93 -9.96 5.67
CA VAL A 95 1.39 -11.31 5.37
C VAL A 95 2.73 -11.64 6.01
N LEU A 96 3.64 -10.66 6.13
CA LEU A 96 5.00 -10.89 6.62
C LEU A 96 5.12 -10.73 8.15
N PRO A 97 6.11 -11.40 8.77
CA PRO A 97 6.50 -11.13 10.16
C PRO A 97 6.85 -9.66 10.36
N LYS A 98 6.48 -9.13 11.53
CA LYS A 98 6.58 -7.69 11.84
C LYS A 98 7.76 -7.33 12.74
N ASP A 99 8.61 -8.29 13.11
CA ASP A 99 9.70 -8.08 14.07
C ASP A 99 10.70 -7.00 13.62
N ALA A 100 11.13 -7.05 12.36
CA ALA A 100 12.01 -6.03 11.79
C ALA A 100 11.32 -4.66 11.70
N TRP A 101 10.03 -4.64 11.34
CA TRP A 101 9.24 -3.41 11.22
C TRP A 101 9.02 -2.73 12.59
N LEU A 102 8.79 -3.52 13.63
CA LEU A 102 8.66 -3.06 15.02
C LEU A 102 10.00 -2.54 15.56
N THR A 103 11.09 -3.25 15.29
CA THR A 103 12.44 -2.86 15.71
C THR A 103 12.84 -1.51 15.10
N GLU A 104 12.58 -1.31 13.80
CA GLU A 104 12.82 -0.04 13.10
C GLU A 104 12.06 1.14 13.74
N ARG A 105 10.96 0.87 14.45
CA ARG A 105 10.09 1.86 15.09
C ARG A 105 10.24 1.92 16.61
N GLU A 106 11.25 1.23 17.15
CA GLU A 106 11.52 1.19 18.59
C GLU A 106 10.29 0.72 19.40
N LEU A 107 9.61 -0.31 18.89
CA LEU A 107 8.46 -0.96 19.51
C LEU A 107 8.84 -2.36 19.99
N THR A 108 8.44 -2.70 21.22
CA THR A 108 8.90 -3.91 21.93
C THR A 108 7.79 -4.94 22.18
N PHE A 109 6.55 -4.68 21.75
CA PHE A 109 5.45 -5.62 21.94
C PHE A 109 5.44 -6.69 20.83
N ALA A 110 4.91 -7.87 21.13
CA ALA A 110 4.79 -8.95 20.16
C ALA A 110 3.57 -8.76 19.25
N TRP A 111 3.76 -8.89 17.93
CA TRP A 111 2.67 -8.89 16.95
C TRP A 111 2.70 -10.17 16.08
N PRO A 112 2.37 -11.34 16.65
CA PRO A 112 2.47 -12.65 15.99
C PRO A 112 1.26 -12.95 15.08
N ILE A 113 0.84 -11.96 14.29
CA ILE A 113 -0.30 -12.07 13.37
C ILE A 113 0.24 -11.86 11.96
N PHE A 114 0.43 -12.94 11.22
CA PHE A 114 0.95 -12.91 9.85
C PHE A 114 0.53 -14.18 9.10
N GLY A 115 0.65 -14.16 7.77
CA GLY A 115 0.20 -15.25 6.89
C GLY A 115 -0.66 -14.76 5.73
N LEU A 116 -0.73 -15.57 4.68
CA LEU A 116 -1.60 -15.35 3.54
C LEU A 116 -3.06 -15.65 3.92
N PRO A 117 -4.00 -14.73 3.65
CA PRO A 117 -5.41 -15.03 3.80
C PRO A 117 -5.92 -15.96 2.70
N ASP A 118 -7.02 -16.67 2.96
CA ASP A 118 -7.70 -17.44 1.92
C ASP A 118 -8.53 -16.50 1.05
N ILE A 119 -9.26 -15.57 1.66
CA ILE A 119 -10.07 -14.56 0.97
C ILE A 119 -9.66 -13.15 1.41
N LEU A 120 -9.43 -12.28 0.44
CA LEU A 120 -9.34 -10.84 0.64
C LEU A 120 -10.65 -10.18 0.19
N HIS A 121 -11.38 -9.62 1.15
CA HIS A 121 -12.67 -8.99 0.92
C HIS A 121 -12.55 -7.45 0.90
N LEU A 122 -12.91 -6.85 -0.23
CA LEU A 122 -12.62 -5.46 -0.57
C LEU A 122 -13.89 -4.68 -0.89
N ASP A 123 -13.83 -3.35 -0.77
CA ASP A 123 -14.87 -2.50 -1.34
C ASP A 123 -14.70 -2.36 -2.87
N ASN A 124 -15.54 -1.56 -3.52
CA ASN A 124 -15.48 -1.38 -4.98
C ASN A 124 -14.59 -0.21 -5.44
N ALA A 125 -13.65 0.25 -4.61
CA ALA A 125 -12.72 1.30 -5.02
C ALA A 125 -11.85 0.86 -6.22
N SER A 126 -11.44 1.84 -7.03
CA SER A 126 -10.74 1.59 -8.29
C SER A 126 -9.40 0.87 -8.13
N GLU A 127 -8.70 1.17 -7.04
CA GLU A 127 -7.40 0.62 -6.67
C GLU A 127 -7.46 -0.88 -6.34
N PHE A 128 -8.60 -1.37 -5.85
CA PHE A 128 -8.84 -2.79 -5.59
C PHE A 128 -9.17 -3.60 -6.85
N HIS A 129 -9.38 -2.93 -7.99
CA HIS A 129 -9.54 -3.57 -9.29
C HIS A 129 -8.24 -3.55 -10.11
N SER A 130 -7.11 -3.21 -9.49
CA SER A 130 -5.83 -3.19 -10.17
C SER A 130 -5.40 -4.59 -10.61
N ARG A 131 -4.76 -4.65 -11.78
CA ARG A 131 -4.21 -5.91 -12.31
C ARG A 131 -3.10 -6.47 -11.44
N ALA A 132 -2.32 -5.59 -10.83
CA ALA A 132 -1.28 -5.96 -9.88
C ALA A 132 -1.86 -6.74 -8.69
N LEU A 133 -2.97 -6.26 -8.11
CA LEU A 133 -3.65 -6.96 -7.02
C LEU A 133 -4.21 -8.30 -7.48
N SER A 134 -4.94 -8.33 -8.60
CA SER A 134 -5.54 -9.56 -9.15
C SER A 134 -4.48 -10.64 -9.37
N ARG A 135 -3.34 -10.27 -9.96
CA ARG A 135 -2.22 -11.17 -10.21
C ARG A 135 -1.55 -11.64 -8.93
N GLY A 136 -1.23 -10.72 -8.01
CA GLY A 136 -0.60 -11.07 -6.74
C GLY A 136 -1.47 -12.04 -5.94
N CYS A 137 -2.76 -11.78 -5.87
CA CYS A 137 -3.73 -12.68 -5.25
C CYS A 137 -3.75 -14.06 -5.93
N GLN A 138 -3.83 -14.12 -7.26
CA GLN A 138 -3.78 -15.38 -7.99
C GLN A 138 -2.48 -16.18 -7.75
N GLN A 139 -1.32 -15.50 -7.76
CA GLN A 139 -0.01 -16.11 -7.55
C GLN A 139 0.10 -16.80 -6.18
N PHE A 140 -0.53 -16.22 -5.16
CA PHE A 140 -0.48 -16.71 -3.79
C PHE A 140 -1.74 -17.44 -3.35
N GLY A 141 -2.65 -17.79 -4.26
CA GLY A 141 -3.89 -18.49 -3.94
C GLY A 141 -4.75 -17.73 -2.92
N ILE A 142 -4.91 -16.43 -3.13
CA ILE A 142 -5.82 -15.57 -2.37
C ILE A 142 -7.02 -15.28 -3.26
N ASP A 143 -8.22 -15.60 -2.80
CA ASP A 143 -9.46 -15.29 -3.51
C ASP A 143 -9.87 -13.84 -3.28
N LEU A 144 -10.23 -13.13 -4.34
CA LEU A 144 -10.68 -11.74 -4.28
C LEU A 144 -12.21 -11.68 -4.26
N HIS A 145 -12.76 -11.23 -3.13
CA HIS A 145 -14.20 -11.00 -3.00
C HIS A 145 -14.47 -9.50 -2.90
N TYR A 146 -15.47 -9.02 -3.65
CA TYR A 146 -15.89 -7.62 -3.61
C TYR A 146 -17.26 -7.51 -2.96
N ARG A 147 -17.47 -6.43 -2.20
CA ARG A 147 -18.80 -6.12 -1.65
C ARG A 147 -19.82 -6.03 -2.79
N PRO A 148 -21.03 -6.62 -2.67
CA PRO A 148 -22.07 -6.39 -3.65
C PRO A 148 -22.40 -4.88 -3.75
N PRO A 149 -22.75 -4.38 -4.96
CA PRO A 149 -23.10 -2.97 -5.10
C PRO A 149 -24.28 -2.59 -4.20
N ARG A 150 -24.14 -1.47 -3.47
CA ARG A 150 -25.20 -0.87 -2.62
C ARG A 150 -25.63 -1.71 -1.41
N THR A 151 -24.77 -2.59 -0.88
CA THR A 151 -25.00 -3.30 0.38
C THR A 151 -23.97 -2.90 1.45
N PRO A 152 -24.29 -1.94 2.34
CA PRO A 152 -23.38 -1.46 3.40
C PRO A 152 -22.98 -2.56 4.39
N HIS A 153 -23.84 -3.55 4.57
CA HIS A 153 -23.73 -4.53 5.66
C HIS A 153 -22.49 -5.45 5.60
N PHE A 154 -21.90 -5.63 4.42
CA PHE A 154 -20.74 -6.52 4.24
C PHE A 154 -19.42 -5.91 4.76
N GLY A 155 -19.37 -4.61 5.03
CA GLY A 155 -18.21 -3.89 5.58
C GLY A 155 -18.23 -3.63 7.08
N GLY A 156 -19.26 -4.10 7.80
CA GLY A 156 -19.53 -3.63 9.17
C GLY A 156 -18.43 -3.91 10.21
N HIS A 157 -17.51 -4.83 9.95
CA HIS A 157 -16.38 -5.10 10.84
C HIS A 157 -15.28 -4.07 10.69
N ILE A 158 -14.80 -3.86 9.46
CA ILE A 158 -13.77 -2.87 9.19
C ILE A 158 -14.28 -1.44 9.40
N GLU A 159 -15.54 -1.15 9.06
CA GLU A 159 -16.14 0.16 9.31
C GLU A 159 -16.23 0.47 10.82
N ARG A 160 -16.60 -0.51 11.64
CA ARG A 160 -16.62 -0.35 13.10
C ARG A 160 -15.22 -0.17 13.67
N LEU A 161 -14.25 -0.95 13.19
CA LEU A 161 -12.87 -0.81 13.62
C LEU A 161 -12.34 0.59 13.28
N ILE A 162 -12.53 1.03 12.03
CA ILE A 162 -12.19 2.37 11.59
C ILE A 162 -12.86 3.42 12.48
N GLY A 163 -14.14 3.26 12.81
CA GLY A 163 -14.85 4.15 13.72
C GLY A 163 -14.21 4.23 15.12
N THR A 164 -13.85 3.08 15.71
CA THR A 164 -13.15 3.03 17.01
C THR A 164 -11.79 3.71 16.94
N THR A 165 -11.00 3.38 15.91
CA THR A 165 -9.67 3.93 15.68
C THR A 165 -9.70 5.45 15.45
N ILE A 166 -10.69 5.96 14.69
CA ILE A 166 -10.91 7.41 14.54
C ILE A 166 -11.25 8.04 15.91
N GLY A 167 -12.03 7.36 16.75
CA GLY A 167 -12.34 7.81 18.11
C GLY A 167 -11.08 8.01 18.97
N GLU A 168 -10.14 7.07 18.93
CA GLU A 168 -8.86 7.18 19.65
C GLU A 168 -7.97 8.29 19.10
N VAL A 169 -7.96 8.48 17.78
CA VAL A 169 -7.22 9.59 17.13
C VAL A 169 -7.76 10.95 17.55
N ASN A 170 -9.06 11.08 17.84
CA ASN A 170 -9.65 12.32 18.30
C ASN A 170 -9.19 12.77 19.70
N LEU A 171 -8.43 11.93 20.42
CA LEU A 171 -7.78 12.29 21.68
C LEU A 171 -6.39 12.90 21.48
N LEU A 172 -5.87 12.89 20.24
CA LEU A 172 -4.54 13.41 19.92
C LEU A 172 -4.58 14.92 19.63
N PRO A 173 -3.55 15.68 20.04
CA PRO A 173 -3.38 17.06 19.60
C PRO A 173 -3.29 17.16 18.07
N GLY A 174 -3.98 18.13 17.48
CA GLY A 174 -4.05 18.30 16.03
C GLY A 174 -5.08 17.42 15.31
N THR A 175 -6.03 16.82 16.04
CA THR A 175 -7.20 16.16 15.43
C THR A 175 -8.07 17.18 14.68
N THR A 176 -8.63 16.79 13.54
CA THR A 176 -9.53 17.67 12.79
C THR A 176 -11.00 17.55 13.17
N PHE A 177 -11.36 16.61 14.07
CA PHE A 177 -12.72 16.17 14.41
C PHE A 177 -13.61 15.88 13.17
N SER A 178 -14.29 14.73 13.14
CA SER A 178 -15.08 14.33 11.96
C SER A 178 -16.34 15.20 11.72
N ASN A 179 -16.74 16.04 12.68
CA ASN A 179 -18.00 16.80 12.65
C ASN A 179 -17.78 18.32 12.71
N ILE A 180 -18.41 19.08 11.81
CA ILE A 180 -18.30 20.54 11.69
C ILE A 180 -18.78 21.26 12.96
N GLN A 181 -19.74 20.68 13.69
CA GLN A 181 -20.22 21.25 14.97
C GLN A 181 -19.21 21.12 16.11
N ASN A 182 -18.33 20.11 16.07
CA ASN A 182 -17.24 19.93 17.04
C ASN A 182 -16.01 20.79 16.70
N LYS A 183 -15.99 21.42 15.51
CA LYS A 183 -14.84 22.22 15.06
C LYS A 183 -14.74 23.59 15.73
N GLY A 184 -15.84 24.19 16.21
CA GLY A 184 -15.84 25.46 16.95
C GLY A 184 -14.77 26.47 16.48
N ASP A 185 -14.03 27.04 17.44
CA ASP A 185 -12.82 27.86 17.25
C ASP A 185 -11.52 27.03 17.38
N PHE A 186 -11.58 25.69 17.24
CA PHE A 186 -10.45 24.81 17.51
C PHE A 186 -9.42 24.84 16.37
N ASP A 187 -8.21 25.36 16.66
CA ASP A 187 -7.11 25.43 15.71
C ASP A 187 -6.35 24.09 15.63
N ALA A 188 -6.92 23.14 14.91
CA ALA A 188 -6.29 21.84 14.64
C ALA A 188 -4.92 21.98 13.94
N GLU A 189 -4.67 23.08 13.23
CA GLU A 189 -3.37 23.33 12.58
C GLU A 189 -2.33 23.86 13.57
N GLY A 190 -2.72 24.73 14.50
CA GLY A 190 -1.89 25.21 15.59
C GLY A 190 -1.52 24.14 16.61
N GLU A 191 -2.40 23.15 16.81
CA GLU A 191 -2.16 22.03 17.73
C GLU A 191 -1.51 20.79 17.07
N ALA A 192 -1.35 20.80 15.74
CA ALA A 192 -0.72 19.70 15.02
C ALA A 192 0.72 19.49 15.50
N CYS A 193 0.97 18.32 16.10
CA CYS A 193 2.26 18.07 16.71
C CYS A 193 2.97 16.83 16.18
N MET A 194 2.31 15.86 15.54
CA MET A 194 2.92 14.56 15.20
C MET A 194 3.42 14.47 13.75
N THR A 195 4.62 13.94 13.55
CA THR A 195 5.12 13.52 12.23
C THR A 195 4.49 12.21 11.80
N LEU A 196 4.64 11.84 10.51
CA LEU A 196 4.10 10.59 10.00
C LEU A 196 4.68 9.37 10.73
N LYS A 197 5.98 9.39 11.03
CA LYS A 197 6.68 8.32 11.78
C LYS A 197 6.18 8.21 13.22
N GLU A 198 6.03 9.34 13.91
CA GLU A 198 5.48 9.37 15.28
C GLU A 198 4.03 8.85 15.29
N PHE A 199 3.21 9.25 14.33
CA PHE A 199 1.84 8.77 14.21
C PHE A 199 1.77 7.28 13.88
N GLU A 200 2.64 6.77 13.00
CA GLU A 200 2.73 5.35 12.68
C GLU A 200 3.13 4.51 13.90
N ARG A 201 4.09 4.99 14.71
CA ARG A 201 4.48 4.36 15.98
C ARG A 201 3.33 4.38 16.99
N TRP A 202 2.67 5.51 17.17
CA TRP A 202 1.52 5.63 18.07
C TRP A 202 0.38 4.71 17.64
N PHE A 203 0.10 4.65 16.34
CA PHE A 203 -0.96 3.80 15.80
C PHE A 203 -0.68 2.32 16.05
N ALA A 204 0.57 1.87 15.87
CA ALA A 204 0.96 0.51 16.19
C ALA A 204 0.77 0.17 17.68
N LEU A 205 1.05 1.10 18.59
CA LEU A 205 0.76 0.92 20.02
C LEU A 205 -0.75 0.78 20.27
N GLN A 206 -1.59 1.59 19.63
CA GLN A 206 -3.04 1.44 19.73
C GLN A 206 -3.52 0.08 19.21
N VAL A 207 -2.94 -0.42 18.12
CA VAL A 207 -3.23 -1.76 17.61
C VAL A 207 -2.88 -2.83 18.66
N GLY A 208 -1.72 -2.72 19.32
CA GLY A 208 -1.34 -3.61 20.42
C GLY A 208 -2.31 -3.57 21.61
N ILE A 209 -2.76 -2.37 22.00
CA ILE A 209 -3.77 -2.19 23.06
C ILE A 209 -5.10 -2.82 22.65
N TYR A 210 -5.55 -2.58 21.42
CA TYR A 210 -6.78 -3.14 20.87
C TYR A 210 -6.74 -4.68 20.87
N HIS A 211 -5.63 -5.30 20.48
CA HIS A 211 -5.45 -6.75 20.50
C HIS A 211 -5.55 -7.35 21.90
N GLY A 212 -5.18 -6.59 22.94
CA GLY A 212 -5.28 -6.99 24.35
C GLY A 212 -6.60 -6.63 25.04
N THR A 213 -7.48 -5.87 24.39
CA THR A 213 -8.73 -5.37 24.98
C THR A 213 -9.91 -6.26 24.61
N ILE A 214 -10.80 -6.54 25.57
CA ILE A 214 -11.99 -7.39 25.33
C ILE A 214 -12.84 -6.80 24.20
N HIS A 215 -13.01 -7.57 23.13
CA HIS A 215 -13.87 -7.16 22.01
C HIS A 215 -15.32 -7.57 22.29
N ARG A 216 -16.25 -6.59 22.29
CA ARG A 216 -17.66 -6.79 22.66
C ARG A 216 -18.34 -7.97 21.96
N ALA A 217 -18.06 -8.19 20.67
CA ALA A 217 -18.68 -9.28 19.91
C ALA A 217 -18.01 -10.65 20.14
N LEU A 218 -16.75 -10.68 20.57
CA LEU A 218 -16.02 -11.92 20.82
C LEU A 218 -16.15 -12.36 22.29
N GLY A 219 -16.35 -11.42 23.21
CA GLY A 219 -16.30 -11.66 24.65
C GLY A 219 -14.88 -11.84 25.22
N VAL A 220 -13.87 -11.93 24.34
CA VAL A 220 -12.45 -12.08 24.67
C VAL A 220 -11.61 -11.06 23.89
N PRO A 221 -10.33 -10.83 24.27
CA PRO A 221 -9.41 -10.03 23.46
C PRO A 221 -9.17 -10.64 22.07
N PRO A 222 -9.04 -9.83 21.00
CA PRO A 222 -8.73 -10.32 19.66
C PRO A 222 -7.49 -11.24 19.61
N MET A 223 -6.43 -10.92 20.37
CA MET A 223 -5.23 -11.76 20.43
C MET A 223 -5.50 -13.13 21.04
N THR A 224 -6.41 -13.22 22.01
CA THR A 224 -6.83 -14.49 22.61
C THR A 224 -7.60 -15.32 21.58
N ALA A 225 -8.60 -14.72 20.92
CA ALA A 225 -9.33 -15.39 19.84
C ALA A 225 -8.39 -15.88 18.73
N TRP A 226 -7.41 -15.06 18.33
CA TRP A 226 -6.39 -15.45 17.34
C TRP A 226 -5.60 -16.68 17.75
N ARG A 227 -5.17 -16.78 19.02
CA ARG A 227 -4.39 -17.91 19.51
C ARG A 227 -5.23 -19.18 19.65
N ASP A 228 -6.44 -19.05 20.19
CA ASP A 228 -7.32 -20.19 20.44
C ASP A 228 -7.82 -20.79 19.11
N ASP A 229 -8.13 -19.93 18.15
CA ASP A 229 -8.74 -20.33 16.88
C ASP A 229 -7.72 -20.81 15.83
N GLN A 230 -6.40 -20.72 16.07
CA GLN A 230 -5.41 -21.28 15.14
C GLN A 230 -5.63 -22.78 14.89
N THR A 231 -6.12 -23.49 15.91
CA THR A 231 -6.41 -24.93 15.83
C THR A 231 -7.64 -25.26 15.00
N LYS A 232 -8.52 -24.28 14.73
CA LYS A 232 -9.70 -24.46 13.86
C LYS A 232 -9.30 -24.53 12.39
N ARG A 233 -8.13 -24.02 12.03
CA ARG A 233 -7.61 -24.08 10.67
C ARG A 233 -7.10 -25.50 10.40
N THR A 234 -7.64 -26.14 9.36
CA THR A 234 -7.23 -27.50 8.93
C THR A 234 -5.87 -27.50 8.23
N GLU A 235 -5.58 -26.42 7.48
CA GLU A 235 -4.32 -26.25 6.77
C GLU A 235 -3.35 -25.32 7.53
N PRO A 236 -2.04 -25.57 7.50
CA PRO A 236 -1.07 -24.65 8.07
C PRO A 236 -1.18 -23.23 7.48
N LEU A 237 -0.78 -22.22 8.27
CA LEU A 237 -0.66 -20.85 7.78
C LEU A 237 0.33 -20.81 6.61
N ARG A 238 -0.12 -20.27 5.48
CA ARG A 238 0.70 -20.15 4.26
C ARG A 238 1.55 -18.88 4.35
N LEU A 239 2.82 -18.99 3.97
CA LEU A 239 3.73 -17.86 3.81
C LEU A 239 4.31 -17.86 2.40
N PRO A 240 4.65 -16.67 1.86
CA PRO A 240 5.39 -16.62 0.60
C PRO A 240 6.76 -17.28 0.78
N ALA A 241 7.17 -18.05 -0.23
CA ALA A 241 8.46 -18.74 -0.23
C ALA A 241 9.64 -17.74 -0.13
N ASP A 242 9.51 -16.59 -0.79
CA ASP A 242 10.45 -15.47 -0.69
C ASP A 242 9.76 -14.23 -0.11
N GLN A 243 10.05 -13.93 1.15
CA GLN A 243 9.49 -12.79 1.87
C GLN A 243 10.01 -11.43 1.33
N GLN A 244 11.24 -11.39 0.80
CA GLN A 244 11.82 -10.16 0.27
C GLN A 244 11.18 -9.77 -1.06
N ARG A 245 10.81 -10.76 -1.86
CA ARG A 245 10.24 -10.56 -3.21
C ARG A 245 8.72 -10.56 -3.24
N PHE A 246 8.04 -10.98 -2.16
CA PHE A 246 6.58 -11.01 -2.05
C PHE A 246 5.88 -9.74 -2.55
N LEU A 247 6.41 -8.56 -2.20
CA LEU A 247 5.83 -7.29 -2.62
C LEU A 247 5.77 -7.13 -4.15
N PHE A 248 6.74 -7.68 -4.88
CA PHE A 248 6.86 -7.47 -6.31
C PHE A 248 5.63 -7.94 -7.08
N ASP A 249 4.99 -9.01 -6.62
CA ASP A 249 3.76 -9.55 -7.22
C ASP A 249 2.55 -8.63 -7.09
N PHE A 250 2.58 -7.71 -6.13
CA PHE A 250 1.53 -6.69 -5.92
C PHE A 250 1.91 -5.32 -6.50
N LEU A 251 3.08 -5.19 -7.13
CA LEU A 251 3.51 -3.94 -7.78
C LEU A 251 2.93 -3.81 -9.20
N PRO A 252 2.68 -2.56 -9.66
CA PRO A 252 2.31 -2.31 -11.05
C PRO A 252 3.43 -2.76 -12.00
N PHE A 253 3.05 -3.13 -13.22
CA PHE A 253 3.99 -3.67 -14.20
C PHE A 253 3.69 -3.22 -15.63
N GLU A 254 4.73 -3.29 -16.47
CA GLU A 254 4.68 -2.93 -17.88
C GLU A 254 5.35 -4.03 -18.70
N MET A 255 4.72 -4.48 -19.78
CA MET A 255 5.32 -5.46 -20.67
C MET A 255 6.40 -4.78 -21.54
N ARG A 256 7.67 -5.18 -21.38
CA ARG A 256 8.81 -4.61 -22.13
C ARG A 256 9.72 -5.71 -22.66
N ARG A 257 10.42 -5.39 -23.76
CA ARG A 257 11.46 -6.27 -24.32
C ARG A 257 12.77 -6.02 -23.58
N VAL A 258 13.51 -7.09 -23.32
CA VAL A 258 14.91 -7.02 -22.89
C VAL A 258 15.77 -6.81 -24.14
N ARG A 259 16.56 -5.74 -24.17
CA ARG A 259 17.43 -5.39 -25.31
C ARG A 259 18.90 -5.44 -24.88
N ARG A 260 19.80 -5.45 -25.85
CA ARG A 260 21.26 -5.38 -25.62
C ARG A 260 21.67 -4.16 -24.78
N ASP A 261 20.98 -3.04 -24.97
CA ASP A 261 21.21 -1.78 -24.24
C ASP A 261 20.47 -1.70 -22.89
N GLY A 262 19.80 -2.78 -22.48
CA GLY A 262 19.06 -2.90 -21.23
C GLY A 262 17.54 -2.86 -21.41
N ILE A 263 16.83 -2.56 -20.33
CA ILE A 263 15.38 -2.38 -20.32
C ILE A 263 15.09 -0.87 -20.27
N LYS A 264 14.25 -0.38 -21.19
CA LYS A 264 13.79 1.01 -21.20
C LYS A 264 12.40 1.10 -20.62
N LEU A 265 12.25 1.89 -19.57
CA LEU A 265 10.96 2.17 -18.94
C LEU A 265 10.97 3.61 -18.41
N PHE A 266 9.89 4.37 -18.67
CA PHE A 266 9.76 5.77 -18.22
C PHE A 266 10.93 6.68 -18.59
N HIS A 267 11.47 6.57 -19.81
CA HIS A 267 12.66 7.32 -20.26
C HIS A 267 13.94 7.04 -19.46
N LEU A 268 13.91 6.03 -18.58
CA LEU A 268 15.05 5.55 -17.81
C LEU A 268 15.58 4.25 -18.44
N VAL A 269 16.88 4.02 -18.28
CA VAL A 269 17.54 2.80 -18.77
C VAL A 269 18.04 1.98 -17.60
N TYR A 270 17.65 0.70 -17.58
CA TYR A 270 17.98 -0.26 -16.54
C TYR A 270 18.86 -1.36 -17.09
N TRP A 271 19.84 -1.81 -16.30
CA TRP A 271 20.76 -2.85 -16.74
C TRP A 271 21.26 -3.72 -15.58
N HIS A 272 21.37 -5.03 -15.85
CA HIS A 272 21.97 -6.01 -14.96
C HIS A 272 22.65 -7.12 -15.79
N GLY A 273 23.71 -7.73 -15.28
CA GLY A 273 24.45 -8.78 -16.02
C GLY A 273 23.58 -9.98 -16.42
N ALA A 274 22.61 -10.33 -15.56
CA ALA A 274 21.61 -11.36 -15.81
C ALA A 274 20.75 -11.15 -17.08
N LEU A 275 20.68 -9.93 -17.61
CA LEU A 275 19.93 -9.67 -18.84
C LEU A 275 20.57 -10.31 -20.06
N THR A 276 21.88 -10.58 -20.02
CA THR A 276 22.66 -11.06 -21.18
C THR A 276 22.11 -12.37 -21.76
N THR A 277 21.66 -13.29 -20.90
CA THR A 277 21.06 -14.58 -21.30
C THR A 277 19.68 -14.40 -21.94
N LEU A 278 18.95 -13.35 -21.57
CA LEU A 278 17.59 -13.07 -22.06
C LEU A 278 17.57 -12.26 -23.35
N VAL A 279 18.65 -11.53 -23.65
CA VAL A 279 18.80 -10.74 -24.89
C VAL A 279 18.75 -11.62 -26.14
N ALA A 280 19.22 -12.88 -26.05
CA ALA A 280 19.12 -13.85 -27.15
C ALA A 280 17.67 -14.13 -27.56
N ASN A 281 16.71 -13.98 -26.63
CA ASN A 281 15.28 -14.24 -26.81
C ASN A 281 14.47 -12.96 -27.12
N GLY A 282 15.10 -11.97 -27.78
CA GLY A 282 14.63 -10.59 -27.94
C GLY A 282 13.28 -10.35 -28.65
N VAL A 283 12.55 -11.41 -29.02
CA VAL A 283 11.19 -11.34 -29.57
C VAL A 283 10.14 -11.13 -28.46
N HIS A 284 10.35 -11.75 -27.30
CA HIS A 284 9.37 -11.78 -26.21
C HIS A 284 9.37 -10.51 -25.35
N LYS A 285 8.18 -10.11 -24.89
CA LYS A 285 8.02 -9.10 -23.86
C LYS A 285 7.90 -9.80 -22.51
N PHE A 286 8.58 -9.25 -21.50
CA PHE A 286 8.54 -9.72 -20.13
C PHE A 286 7.78 -8.73 -19.24
N PRO A 287 7.14 -9.19 -18.15
CA PRO A 287 6.55 -8.30 -17.15
C PRO A 287 7.66 -7.59 -16.40
N ILE A 288 7.67 -6.26 -16.50
CA ILE A 288 8.59 -5.41 -15.73
C ILE A 288 7.80 -4.71 -14.64
N LYS A 289 7.96 -5.18 -13.41
CA LYS A 289 7.34 -4.59 -12.23
C LYS A 289 8.18 -3.39 -11.78
N TYR A 290 7.53 -2.38 -11.21
CA TYR A 290 8.20 -1.19 -10.72
C TYR A 290 7.50 -0.68 -9.46
N ASN A 291 8.25 -0.06 -8.55
CA ASN A 291 7.66 0.60 -7.39
C ASN A 291 7.45 2.09 -7.71
N PRO A 292 6.21 2.61 -7.80
CA PRO A 292 5.98 4.03 -8.04
C PRO A 292 6.62 4.96 -6.99
N LEU A 293 6.90 4.45 -5.80
CA LEU A 293 7.55 5.20 -4.72
C LEU A 293 9.07 5.36 -4.95
N ASN A 294 9.69 4.51 -5.77
CA ASN A 294 11.12 4.58 -6.06
C ASN A 294 11.45 3.86 -7.39
N LEU A 295 11.87 4.63 -8.40
CA LEU A 295 12.21 4.13 -9.74
C LEU A 295 13.69 3.79 -9.91
N SER A 296 14.49 3.74 -8.84
CA SER A 296 15.93 3.42 -8.91
C SER A 296 16.21 1.98 -9.35
N ALA A 297 15.22 1.09 -9.24
CA ALA A 297 15.27 -0.26 -9.75
C ALA A 297 13.91 -0.69 -10.30
N ILE A 298 13.95 -1.69 -11.19
CA ILE A 298 12.79 -2.43 -11.69
C ILE A 298 12.97 -3.91 -11.38
N TYR A 299 11.87 -4.66 -11.41
CA TYR A 299 11.87 -6.09 -11.12
C TYR A 299 11.38 -6.84 -12.35
N LEU A 300 12.33 -7.50 -13.02
CA LEU A 300 12.05 -8.32 -14.20
C LEU A 300 11.53 -9.67 -13.74
N GLU A 301 10.32 -10.02 -14.15
CA GLU A 301 9.76 -11.34 -13.90
C GLU A 301 10.17 -12.33 -14.99
N LEU A 302 10.72 -13.47 -14.57
CA LEU A 302 11.11 -14.59 -15.42
C LEU A 302 9.93 -15.56 -15.60
N PRO A 303 9.94 -16.42 -16.65
CA PRO A 303 8.87 -17.38 -16.88
C PRO A 303 8.59 -18.34 -15.72
N GLY A 304 9.58 -18.61 -14.86
CA GLY A 304 9.44 -19.42 -13.65
C GLY A 304 8.80 -18.69 -12.46
N GLY A 305 8.38 -17.43 -12.61
CA GLY A 305 7.81 -16.60 -11.54
C GLY A 305 8.86 -15.86 -10.69
N GLU A 306 10.14 -16.16 -10.86
CA GLU A 306 11.24 -15.47 -10.17
C GLU A 306 11.43 -14.03 -10.64
N HIS A 307 11.90 -13.16 -9.75
CA HIS A 307 12.22 -11.77 -10.07
C HIS A 307 13.71 -11.47 -10.02
N VAL A 308 14.20 -10.79 -11.04
CA VAL A 308 15.54 -10.22 -11.07
C VAL A 308 15.44 -8.71 -10.80
N ILE A 309 16.18 -8.23 -9.81
CA ILE A 309 16.29 -6.79 -9.54
C ILE A 309 17.26 -6.17 -10.54
N VAL A 310 16.77 -5.22 -11.33
CA VAL A 310 17.56 -4.54 -12.36
C VAL A 310 17.67 -3.06 -11.97
N PRO A 311 18.84 -2.59 -11.49
CA PRO A 311 19.02 -1.20 -11.13
C PRO A 311 19.10 -0.29 -12.37
N LEU A 312 19.01 1.01 -12.13
CA LEU A 312 19.38 2.01 -13.14
C LEU A 312 20.79 1.73 -13.68
N ARG A 313 20.93 1.85 -15.00
CA ARG A 313 22.20 1.62 -15.69
C ARG A 313 23.26 2.61 -15.21
N ASP A 314 22.90 3.88 -15.08
CA ASP A 314 23.77 4.90 -14.47
C ASP A 314 23.51 4.97 -12.96
N LYS A 315 24.37 4.29 -12.19
CA LYS A 315 24.30 4.23 -10.72
C LYS A 315 24.50 5.58 -10.01
N ARG A 316 24.94 6.62 -10.73
CA ARG A 316 25.10 7.98 -10.18
C ARG A 316 23.79 8.73 -10.13
N ARG A 317 22.74 8.25 -10.81
CA ARG A 317 21.43 8.89 -10.81
C ARG A 317 20.77 8.76 -9.45
N PRO A 318 20.19 9.84 -8.91
CA PRO A 318 19.45 9.76 -7.67
C PRO A 318 18.17 8.96 -7.86
N ALA A 319 17.67 8.35 -6.78
CA ALA A 319 16.34 7.77 -6.77
C ALA A 319 15.28 8.87 -6.97
N ILE A 320 14.29 8.58 -7.82
CA ILE A 320 13.15 9.46 -8.10
C ILE A 320 11.86 8.65 -7.98
N THR A 321 10.79 9.32 -7.57
CA THR A 321 9.45 8.73 -7.57
C THR A 321 8.83 8.79 -8.97
N LYS A 322 7.81 7.96 -9.23
CA LYS A 322 7.01 8.05 -10.46
C LYS A 322 6.27 9.37 -10.58
N PHE A 323 5.88 9.96 -9.45
CA PHE A 323 5.27 11.28 -9.40
C PHE A 323 6.24 12.37 -9.91
N GLU A 324 7.49 12.38 -9.43
CA GLU A 324 8.52 13.31 -9.91
C GLU A 324 8.78 13.15 -11.40
N HIS A 325 8.91 11.90 -11.87
CA HIS A 325 9.05 11.61 -13.30
C HIS A 325 7.88 12.20 -14.10
N ASP A 326 6.63 11.95 -13.71
CA ASP A 326 5.46 12.38 -14.48
C ASP A 326 5.30 13.90 -14.48
N TYR A 327 5.61 14.54 -13.35
CA TYR A 327 5.58 15.98 -13.22
C TYR A 327 6.68 16.65 -14.07
N ALA A 328 7.90 16.12 -14.04
CA ALA A 328 8.99 16.57 -14.91
C ALA A 328 8.64 16.40 -16.40
N LEU A 329 8.07 15.27 -16.78
CA LEU A 329 7.66 14.99 -18.16
C LEU A 329 6.56 15.95 -18.63
N ARG A 330 5.57 16.24 -17.79
CA ARG A 330 4.52 17.22 -18.08
C ARG A 330 5.11 18.62 -18.29
N ALA A 331 5.97 19.07 -17.37
CA ALA A 331 6.62 20.37 -17.46
C ALA A 331 7.52 20.50 -18.71
N LEU A 332 8.19 19.43 -19.12
CA LEU A 332 9.01 19.41 -20.34
C LEU A 332 8.13 19.51 -21.62
N ARG A 333 6.99 18.82 -21.65
CA ARG A 333 6.03 18.89 -22.76
C ARG A 333 5.41 20.28 -22.90
N GLU A 334 5.03 20.91 -21.78
CA GLU A 334 4.50 22.29 -21.76
C GLU A 334 5.52 23.31 -22.30
N ARG A 335 6.82 23.04 -22.14
CA ARG A 335 7.92 23.84 -22.70
C ARG A 335 8.25 23.52 -24.16
N GLY A 336 7.44 22.71 -24.84
CA GLY A 336 7.62 22.35 -26.24
C GLY A 336 8.76 21.35 -26.53
N ARG A 337 9.33 20.69 -25.51
CA ARG A 337 10.37 19.67 -25.71
C ARG A 337 9.72 18.32 -26.02
N GLY A 338 9.69 17.95 -27.29
CA GLY A 338 9.14 16.67 -27.76
C GLY A 338 10.08 15.47 -27.58
N ALA A 339 11.39 15.68 -27.68
CA ALA A 339 12.41 14.67 -27.41
C ALA A 339 12.89 14.81 -25.96
N VAL A 340 12.42 13.92 -25.09
CA VAL A 340 12.87 13.83 -23.69
C VAL A 340 13.80 12.65 -23.56
N ASP A 341 15.07 12.92 -23.26
CA ASP A 341 16.04 11.91 -22.86
C ASP A 341 16.19 11.86 -21.33
N GLU A 342 16.91 10.84 -20.86
CA GLU A 342 17.16 10.58 -19.44
C GLU A 342 17.87 11.76 -18.76
N GLN A 343 18.83 12.41 -19.42
CA GLN A 343 19.59 13.52 -18.84
C GLN A 343 18.69 14.72 -18.59
N VAL A 344 17.93 15.14 -19.61
CA VAL A 344 17.00 16.27 -19.53
C VAL A 344 15.92 16.01 -18.47
N LEU A 345 15.46 14.77 -18.34
CA LEU A 345 14.52 14.37 -17.29
C LEU A 345 15.12 14.61 -15.89
N PHE A 346 16.32 14.09 -15.61
CA PHE A 346 16.95 14.24 -14.30
C PHE A 346 17.34 15.69 -13.98
N GLU A 347 17.75 16.47 -14.97
CA GLU A 347 17.96 17.92 -14.81
C GLU A 347 16.67 18.64 -14.40
N MET A 348 15.55 18.29 -15.04
CA MET A 348 14.24 18.85 -14.70
C MET A 348 13.82 18.49 -13.28
N VAL A 349 13.93 17.20 -12.90
CA VAL A 349 13.62 16.75 -11.53
C VAL A 349 14.49 17.48 -10.52
N SER A 350 15.80 17.63 -10.80
CA SER A 350 16.73 18.33 -9.91
C SER A 350 16.34 19.80 -9.75
N THR A 351 15.99 20.47 -10.84
CA THR A 351 15.49 21.86 -10.84
C THR A 351 14.22 21.99 -10.00
N GLN A 352 13.27 21.06 -10.17
CA GLN A 352 12.01 21.05 -9.42
C GLN A 352 12.25 20.80 -7.92
N ARG A 353 13.15 19.88 -7.55
CA ARG A 353 13.57 19.67 -6.15
C ARG A 353 14.16 20.94 -5.55
N SER A 354 15.05 21.63 -6.26
CA SER A 354 15.64 22.89 -5.78
C SER A 354 14.58 23.98 -5.55
N ILE A 355 13.62 24.13 -6.47
CA ILE A 355 12.49 25.06 -6.31
C ILE A 355 11.64 24.67 -5.09
N GLY A 356 11.34 23.37 -4.95
CA GLY A 356 10.59 22.83 -3.82
C GLY A 356 11.27 23.16 -2.49
N LEU A 357 12.55 22.84 -2.36
CA LEU A 357 13.37 23.11 -1.17
C LEU A 357 13.38 24.60 -0.80
N ALA A 358 13.54 25.50 -1.79
CA ALA A 358 13.48 26.95 -1.55
C ALA A 358 12.09 27.43 -1.09
N ALA A 359 11.02 26.67 -1.39
CA ALA A 359 9.65 26.99 -1.01
C ALA A 359 9.16 26.28 0.26
N VAL A 360 9.89 25.29 0.79
CA VAL A 360 9.55 24.53 2.02
C VAL A 360 9.34 25.46 3.22
N THR A 361 10.20 26.46 3.39
CA THR A 361 10.03 27.44 4.49
C THR A 361 8.81 28.33 4.29
N LYS A 362 8.39 28.54 3.03
CA LYS A 362 7.38 29.52 2.62
C LYS A 362 5.95 28.97 2.60
N THR A 363 5.73 27.73 2.16
CA THR A 363 4.36 27.22 1.92
C THR A 363 4.12 25.81 2.45
N ARG A 364 2.91 25.55 2.95
CA ARG A 364 2.46 24.22 3.38
C ARG A 364 2.47 23.18 2.25
N GLY A 365 2.03 23.58 1.05
CA GLY A 365 2.02 22.69 -0.11
C GLY A 365 3.42 22.19 -0.50
N ALA A 366 4.42 23.07 -0.46
CA ALA A 366 5.81 22.69 -0.72
C ALA A 366 6.34 21.73 0.36
N ARG A 367 6.11 22.02 1.64
CA ARG A 367 6.49 21.11 2.74
C ARG A 367 5.88 19.72 2.57
N ARG A 368 4.57 19.67 2.29
CA ARG A 368 3.85 18.40 2.12
C ARG A 368 4.41 17.60 0.95
N THR A 369 4.72 18.28 -0.16
CA THR A 369 5.30 17.63 -1.34
C THR A 369 6.68 17.07 -1.02
N THR A 370 7.56 17.86 -0.38
CA THR A 370 8.90 17.40 0.00
C THR A 370 8.84 16.21 0.97
N GLN A 371 8.01 16.26 2.01
CA GLN A 371 7.87 15.14 2.94
C GLN A 371 7.34 13.88 2.24
N ARG A 372 6.33 14.02 1.38
CA ARG A 372 5.80 12.90 0.57
C ARG A 372 6.89 12.23 -0.26
N LEU A 373 7.78 13.01 -0.86
CA LEU A 373 8.90 12.48 -1.66
C LEU A 373 9.91 11.73 -0.80
N VAL A 374 10.30 12.28 0.35
CA VAL A 374 11.22 11.63 1.28
C VAL A 374 10.63 10.31 1.78
N ASP A 375 9.38 10.34 2.28
CA ASP A 375 8.69 9.16 2.79
C ASP A 375 8.50 8.09 1.70
N ALA A 376 8.14 8.50 0.48
CA ALA A 376 7.99 7.59 -0.65
C ALA A 376 9.33 6.92 -0.99
N LEU A 377 10.42 7.68 -1.12
CA LEU A 377 11.71 7.12 -1.50
C LEU A 377 12.23 6.11 -0.48
N ILE A 378 12.11 6.41 0.82
CA ILE A 378 12.49 5.51 1.91
C ILE A 378 11.64 4.23 1.87
N ARG A 379 10.30 4.36 1.83
CA ARG A 379 9.39 3.20 1.79
C ARG A 379 9.49 2.39 0.50
N GLY A 380 10.00 3.01 -0.56
CA GLY A 380 10.15 2.41 -1.87
C GLY A 380 11.50 1.79 -2.14
N GLU A 381 12.47 1.90 -1.21
CA GLU A 381 13.82 1.39 -1.44
C GLU A 381 13.81 -0.07 -1.91
N PRO A 382 14.53 -0.39 -2.99
CA PRO A 382 14.63 -1.76 -3.45
C PRO A 382 15.34 -2.58 -2.37
N PRO A 383 14.94 -3.85 -2.15
CA PRO A 383 15.63 -4.69 -1.17
C PRO A 383 17.11 -4.80 -1.52
N THR A 384 17.96 -4.66 -0.50
CA THR A 384 19.41 -4.82 -0.60
C THR A 384 19.72 -6.28 -0.86
N VAL A 385 19.87 -6.65 -2.14
CA VAL A 385 20.39 -7.98 -2.45
C VAL A 385 21.89 -7.98 -2.22
N HIS A 386 22.34 -8.69 -1.19
CA HIS A 386 23.64 -9.35 -1.23
C HIS A 386 23.56 -10.45 -2.29
N LEU A 387 23.55 -10.08 -3.56
CA LEU A 387 23.83 -11.01 -4.64
C LEU A 387 25.35 -11.07 -4.76
N GLU A 388 25.96 -12.06 -4.12
CA GLU A 388 27.23 -12.57 -4.63
C GLU A 388 26.96 -12.97 -6.08
N ALA A 389 27.56 -12.24 -7.03
CA ALA A 389 27.30 -12.34 -8.46
C ALA A 389 27.58 -13.73 -9.08
N ARG A 390 27.94 -14.73 -8.26
CA ARG A 390 28.18 -16.12 -8.63
C ARG A 390 26.90 -16.98 -8.63
N GLU A 391 26.00 -16.85 -7.65
CA GLU A 391 24.83 -17.75 -7.54
C GLU A 391 23.72 -17.41 -8.55
N ALA A 392 23.51 -16.13 -8.88
CA ALA A 392 22.52 -15.72 -9.88
C ALA A 392 22.81 -16.27 -11.29
N ASN A 393 24.07 -16.54 -11.63
CA ASN A 393 24.42 -17.10 -12.94
C ASN A 393 24.23 -18.63 -13.00
N GLU A 394 24.25 -19.33 -11.87
CA GLU A 394 24.02 -20.79 -11.82
C GLU A 394 22.53 -21.15 -11.80
N GLN A 395 21.68 -20.27 -11.25
CA GLN A 395 20.21 -20.45 -11.24
C GLN A 395 19.52 -20.06 -12.56
N LEU A 396 20.19 -19.26 -13.40
CA LEU A 396 19.68 -18.85 -14.71
C LEU A 396 20.08 -19.84 -15.81
N ALA A 397 19.63 -21.08 -15.70
CA ALA A 397 19.48 -21.91 -16.90
C ALA A 397 18.52 -21.18 -17.87
N ALA A 398 18.74 -21.31 -19.17
CA ALA A 398 17.80 -20.78 -20.16
C ALA A 398 16.39 -21.32 -19.81
N PRO A 399 15.40 -20.47 -19.48
CA PRO A 399 14.07 -20.96 -19.13
C PRO A 399 13.54 -21.77 -20.31
N ASN A 400 12.93 -22.92 -20.04
CA ASN A 400 12.23 -23.67 -21.07
C ASN A 400 11.02 -22.84 -21.52
N LEU A 401 11.15 -22.19 -22.69
CA LEU A 401 10.16 -21.27 -23.25
C LEU A 401 9.03 -22.00 -24.01
N ASP A 402 9.00 -23.33 -23.98
CA ASP A 402 7.94 -24.15 -24.61
C ASP A 402 6.61 -24.12 -23.84
N TRP A 403 6.56 -23.45 -22.68
CA TRP A 403 5.29 -23.26 -21.97
C TRP A 403 4.46 -22.16 -22.64
N PRO A 404 3.14 -22.33 -22.82
CA PRO A 404 2.30 -21.30 -23.38
C PRO A 404 2.44 -20.02 -22.55
N VAL A 405 3.00 -18.97 -23.17
CA VAL A 405 2.91 -17.60 -22.69
C VAL A 405 1.43 -17.30 -22.58
N VAL A 406 0.88 -17.31 -21.35
CA VAL A 406 -0.54 -17.02 -21.17
C VAL A 406 -0.76 -15.58 -21.64
N PRO A 407 -1.54 -15.35 -22.72
CA PRO A 407 -1.67 -14.04 -23.31
C PRO A 407 -2.61 -13.21 -22.45
N PHE A 408 -2.05 -12.44 -21.51
CA PHE A 408 -2.86 -11.52 -20.71
C PHE A 408 -2.91 -10.13 -21.36
N ALA A 409 -4.12 -9.60 -21.44
CA ALA A 409 -4.45 -8.31 -22.08
C ALA A 409 -3.54 -7.17 -21.59
N ILE A 410 -3.32 -6.16 -22.43
CA ILE A 410 -2.44 -5.00 -22.15
C ILE A 410 -3.20 -3.99 -21.28
N GLU A 411 -2.52 -3.33 -20.34
CA GLU A 411 -3.10 -2.23 -19.57
C GLU A 411 -3.13 -1.00 -20.50
N GLU A 412 -4.21 -0.83 -21.25
CA GLU A 412 -4.43 0.40 -22.00
C GLU A 412 -4.89 1.49 -21.02
N ARG A 413 -4.16 2.60 -21.04
CA ARG A 413 -4.44 3.79 -20.23
C ARG A 413 -5.78 4.38 -20.64
N SER A 414 -6.71 4.50 -19.71
CA SER A 414 -7.78 5.51 -19.74
C SER A 414 -7.32 6.79 -19.05
#